data_AF-A0A381UC65-F1
#
_entry.id   AF-A0A381UC65-F1
#
_cell.length_a   1.000
_cell.length_b   1.000
_cell.length_c   1.000
_cell.angle_alpha   90.00
_cell.angle_beta   90.00
_cell.angle_gamma   90.00
#
_symmetry.space_group_name_H-M   'P 1'
#
loop_
_entity.id
_entity.type
_entity.pdbx_description
1 polymer ?
#
loop_
_entity_poly.entity_id
_entity_poly.type
_entity_poly.pdbx_seq_one_letter_code
_entity_poly.pdbx_strand_id
1 'polypeptide(L)'
;SKREASAKSIIELHQQQEKTEKNMQDLKSIIEDNIKNIKNIKDGKQYVEFLENKKKIDSLSSEKSKIKNEIGLQFVKISRPLNKYVYVSALDKPQKKLLAGLIDNPYDVLTETNKNDIAQILESVRKGIESGSVSVKDVSKSISQIDETLPKLDNFIKQIITYDKSKNDIEVKLSNFDDEQLRLEESNLARSQRDKLDAESKIKLLDSEITKTVESIPRHIKSIESILNQISAVQYKIKQS
;
A
#
# COMPACT_ATOMS: atom_id res chain seq x y z
N SER A 1 60.47 6.71 9.39
CA SER A 1 60.38 6.47 10.87
C SER A 1 58.94 6.26 11.31
N LYS A 2 58.64 5.64 12.48
CA LYS A 2 57.25 5.50 13.01
C LYS A 2 56.53 6.85 13.11
N ARG A 3 57.25 7.93 13.46
CA ARG A 3 56.73 9.31 13.48
C ARG A 3 56.26 9.79 12.10
N GLU A 4 57.02 9.47 11.07
CA GLU A 4 56.75 9.88 9.68
C GLU A 4 55.56 9.11 9.09
N ALA A 5 55.40 7.84 9.49
CA ALA A 5 54.21 7.04 9.16
C ALA A 5 52.95 7.62 9.82
N SER A 6 53.00 8.00 11.11
CA SER A 6 51.90 8.67 11.79
C SER A 6 51.53 10.01 11.15
N ALA A 7 52.52 10.81 10.73
CA ALA A 7 52.29 12.08 10.06
C ALA A 7 51.61 11.92 8.69
N LYS A 8 52.05 10.95 7.88
CA LYS A 8 51.41 10.62 6.60
C LYS A 8 49.97 10.12 6.80
N SER A 9 49.75 9.26 7.80
CA SER A 9 48.43 8.74 8.13
C SER A 9 47.45 9.84 8.56
N ILE A 10 47.88 10.84 9.33
CA ILE A 10 47.04 11.99 9.71
C ILE A 10 46.59 12.78 8.47
N ILE A 11 47.50 13.02 7.52
CA ILE A 11 47.18 13.74 6.28
C ILE A 11 46.15 12.95 5.47
N GLU A 12 46.31 11.64 5.33
CA GLU A 12 45.36 10.78 4.62
C GLU A 12 43.97 10.77 5.29
N LEU A 13 43.92 10.69 6.62
CA LEU A 13 42.67 10.74 7.38
C LEU A 13 41.95 12.08 7.21
N HIS A 14 42.65 13.21 7.27
CA HIS A 14 42.07 14.52 7.01
C HIS A 14 41.53 14.67 5.57
N GLN A 15 42.26 14.16 4.58
CA GLN A 15 41.77 14.16 3.18
C GLN A 15 40.48 13.33 3.02
N GLN A 16 40.40 12.19 3.70
CA GLN A 16 39.18 11.37 3.71
C GLN A 16 38.02 12.07 4.41
N GLN A 17 38.31 12.81 5.49
CA GLN A 17 37.33 13.59 6.23
C GLN A 17 36.77 14.72 5.35
N GLU A 18 37.61 15.55 4.75
CA GLU A 18 37.19 16.64 3.84
C GLU A 18 36.31 16.12 2.69
N LYS A 19 36.70 15.00 2.08
CA LYS A 19 35.90 14.35 1.03
C LYS A 19 34.53 13.92 1.54
N THR A 20 34.47 13.37 2.76
CA THR A 20 33.22 12.90 3.37
C THR A 20 32.32 14.07 3.77
N GLU A 21 32.91 15.17 4.26
CA GLU A 21 32.20 16.42 4.59
C GLU A 21 31.60 17.08 3.34
N LYS A 22 32.35 17.13 2.23
CA LYS A 22 31.83 17.62 0.96
C LYS A 22 30.63 16.78 0.48
N ASN A 23 30.77 15.45 0.51
CA ASN A 23 29.66 14.55 0.16
C ASN A 23 28.44 14.76 1.08
N MET A 24 28.65 14.98 2.38
CA MET A 24 27.56 15.28 3.31
C MET A 24 26.86 16.59 2.96
N GLN A 25 27.59 17.61 2.52
CA GLN A 25 27.01 18.89 2.08
C GLN A 25 26.19 18.74 0.80
N ASP A 26 26.70 17.97 -0.17
CA ASP A 26 25.97 17.65 -1.40
C ASP A 26 24.67 16.90 -1.08
N LEU A 27 24.72 15.92 -0.16
CA LEU A 27 23.54 15.19 0.32
C LEU A 27 22.51 16.10 1.01
N LYS A 28 22.94 17.11 1.76
CA LYS A 28 22.01 18.09 2.37
C LYS A 28 21.24 18.86 1.30
N SER A 29 21.91 19.33 0.25
CA SER A 29 21.25 20.02 -0.87
C SER A 29 20.23 19.11 -1.55
N ILE A 30 20.60 17.85 -1.83
CA ILE A 30 19.69 16.85 -2.43
C ILE A 30 18.47 16.60 -1.53
N ILE A 31 18.68 16.50 -0.21
CA ILE A 31 17.58 16.32 0.74
C ILE A 31 16.62 17.52 0.71
N GLU A 32 17.14 18.75 0.68
CA GLU A 32 16.32 19.96 0.59
C GLU A 32 15.49 20.01 -0.70
N ASP A 33 16.11 19.67 -1.83
CA ASP A 33 15.43 19.61 -3.13
C ASP A 33 14.33 18.52 -3.14
N ASN A 34 14.64 17.32 -2.65
CA ASN A 34 13.66 16.23 -2.56
C ASN A 34 12.47 16.61 -1.64
N ILE A 35 12.73 17.24 -0.50
CA ILE A 35 11.67 17.74 0.40
C ILE A 35 10.78 18.74 -0.32
N LYS A 36 11.38 19.68 -1.07
CA LYS A 36 10.63 20.68 -1.83
C LYS A 36 9.79 20.04 -2.93
N ASN A 37 10.33 19.07 -3.67
CA ASN A 37 9.62 18.34 -4.71
C ASN A 37 8.42 17.57 -4.15
N ILE A 38 8.62 16.80 -3.08
CA ILE A 38 7.55 16.07 -2.38
C ILE A 38 6.47 17.05 -1.90
N LYS A 39 6.88 18.17 -1.32
CA LYS A 39 5.94 19.20 -0.86
C LYS A 39 5.11 19.75 -2.02
N ASN A 40 5.74 20.09 -3.15
CA ASN A 40 5.02 20.60 -4.32
C ASN A 40 4.00 19.57 -4.86
N ILE A 41 4.35 18.28 -4.85
CA ILE A 41 3.41 17.21 -5.24
C ILE A 41 2.23 17.17 -4.26
N LYS A 42 2.50 17.17 -2.95
CA LYS A 42 1.48 17.05 -1.89
C LYS A 42 0.59 18.29 -1.74
N ASP A 43 1.11 19.48 -2.01
CA ASP A 43 0.34 20.72 -2.04
C ASP A 43 -0.42 20.89 -3.37
N GLY A 44 -0.10 20.03 -4.35
CA GLY A 44 -0.74 20.01 -5.66
C GLY A 44 -2.21 19.60 -5.57
N LYS A 45 -3.05 20.24 -6.38
CA LYS A 45 -4.49 19.94 -6.48
C LYS A 45 -4.76 18.45 -6.78
N GLN A 46 -3.95 17.83 -7.63
CA GLN A 46 -4.10 16.41 -8.00
C GLN A 46 -3.92 15.47 -6.80
N TYR A 47 -3.00 15.77 -5.88
CA TYR A 47 -2.80 14.94 -4.69
C TYR A 47 -3.95 15.10 -3.68
N VAL A 48 -4.46 16.31 -3.50
CA VAL A 48 -5.66 16.56 -2.67
C VAL A 48 -6.86 15.79 -3.22
N GLU A 49 -7.10 15.87 -4.53
CA GLU A 49 -8.18 15.12 -5.21
C GLU A 49 -7.98 13.60 -5.07
N PHE A 50 -6.74 13.11 -5.21
CA PHE A 50 -6.41 11.70 -4.99
C PHE A 50 -6.78 11.24 -3.57
N LEU A 51 -6.42 12.01 -2.54
CA LEU A 51 -6.75 11.68 -1.15
C LEU A 51 -8.26 11.69 -0.89
N GLU A 52 -8.99 12.66 -1.45
CA GLU A 52 -10.45 12.71 -1.34
C GLU A 52 -11.11 11.51 -2.03
N ASN A 53 -10.66 11.17 -3.23
CA ASN A 53 -11.18 10.03 -3.99
C ASN A 53 -10.89 8.70 -3.29
N LYS A 54 -9.73 8.57 -2.63
CA LYS A 54 -9.40 7.42 -1.78
C LYS A 54 -10.38 7.30 -0.59
N LYS A 55 -10.74 8.40 0.08
CA LYS A 55 -11.77 8.34 1.14
C LYS A 55 -13.16 7.96 0.61
N LYS A 56 -13.50 8.39 -0.61
CA LYS A 56 -14.77 8.02 -1.27
C LYS A 56 -14.83 6.53 -1.61
N ILE A 57 -13.72 5.91 -2.03
CA ILE A 57 -13.68 4.46 -2.31
C ILE A 57 -13.96 3.64 -1.05
N ASP A 58 -13.41 4.06 0.10
CA ASP A 58 -13.66 3.40 1.38
C ASP A 58 -15.14 3.46 1.77
N SER A 59 -15.77 4.61 1.53
CA SER A 59 -17.20 4.81 1.78
C SER A 59 -18.08 3.96 0.85
N LEU A 60 -17.69 3.81 -0.42
CA LEU A 60 -18.37 2.95 -1.39
C LEU A 60 -18.37 1.47 -0.98
N SER A 61 -17.33 1.00 -0.29
CA SER A 61 -17.30 -0.38 0.22
C SER A 61 -18.45 -0.66 1.21
N SER A 62 -18.78 0.33 2.04
CA SER A 62 -19.94 0.25 2.95
C SER A 62 -21.26 0.21 2.17
N GLU A 63 -21.39 1.04 1.13
CA GLU A 63 -22.58 1.07 0.27
C GLU A 63 -22.80 -0.27 -0.45
N LYS A 64 -21.74 -0.87 -1.03
CA LYS A 64 -21.81 -2.20 -1.64
C LYS A 64 -22.35 -3.24 -0.68
N SER A 65 -21.87 -3.22 0.57
CA SER A 65 -22.29 -4.15 1.61
C SER A 65 -23.77 -3.98 1.96
N LYS A 66 -24.27 -2.74 2.00
CA LYS A 66 -25.70 -2.46 2.22
C LYS A 66 -26.57 -3.01 1.09
N ILE A 67 -26.19 -2.75 -0.16
CA ILE A 67 -26.92 -3.26 -1.35
C ILE A 67 -26.93 -4.79 -1.34
N LYS A 68 -25.76 -5.43 -1.12
CA LYS A 68 -25.64 -6.89 -1.06
C LYS A 68 -26.50 -7.49 0.06
N ASN A 69 -26.53 -6.86 1.23
CA ASN A 69 -27.35 -7.30 2.35
C ASN A 69 -28.85 -7.15 2.08
N GLU A 70 -29.29 -6.02 1.50
CA GLU A 70 -30.69 -5.81 1.15
C GLU A 70 -31.20 -6.87 0.18
N ILE A 71 -30.44 -7.10 -0.90
CA ILE A 71 -30.74 -8.13 -1.91
C ILE A 71 -30.73 -9.52 -1.25
N GLY A 72 -29.65 -9.85 -0.52
CA GLY A 72 -29.52 -11.14 0.15
C GLY A 72 -30.69 -11.43 1.08
N LEU A 73 -31.12 -10.45 1.88
CA LEU A 73 -32.28 -10.60 2.77
C LEU A 73 -33.58 -10.87 2.03
N GLN A 74 -33.82 -10.24 0.87
CA GLN A 74 -35.01 -10.57 0.07
C GLN A 74 -34.92 -11.98 -0.51
N PHE A 75 -33.78 -12.37 -1.06
CA PHE A 75 -33.62 -13.68 -1.70
C PHE A 75 -33.59 -14.84 -0.69
N VAL A 76 -33.14 -14.60 0.55
CA VAL A 76 -33.27 -15.58 1.65
C VAL A 76 -34.72 -15.96 1.90
N LYS A 77 -35.68 -15.01 1.81
CA LYS A 77 -37.12 -15.30 1.99
C LYS A 77 -37.63 -16.34 1.00
N ILE A 78 -37.12 -16.32 -0.23
CA ILE A 78 -37.54 -17.20 -1.33
C ILE A 78 -36.54 -18.34 -1.61
N SER A 79 -35.48 -18.47 -0.82
CA SER A 79 -34.42 -19.46 -1.03
C SER A 79 -34.93 -20.90 -1.08
N ARG A 80 -35.90 -21.27 -0.23
CA ARG A 80 -36.46 -22.62 -0.16
C ARG A 80 -37.20 -23.02 -1.44
N PRO A 81 -38.19 -22.26 -1.94
CA PRO A 81 -38.84 -22.59 -3.20
C PRO A 81 -37.85 -22.58 -4.39
N LEU A 82 -36.89 -21.65 -4.42
CA LEU A 82 -35.84 -21.64 -5.45
C LEU A 82 -35.01 -22.93 -5.44
N ASN A 83 -34.51 -23.35 -4.27
CA ASN A 83 -33.73 -24.58 -4.11
C ASN A 83 -34.50 -25.83 -4.55
N LYS A 84 -35.80 -25.89 -4.26
CA LYS A 84 -36.63 -27.02 -4.68
C LYS A 84 -36.90 -27.02 -6.18
N TYR A 85 -37.09 -25.84 -6.78
CA TYR A 85 -37.32 -25.70 -8.21
C TYR A 85 -36.14 -26.23 -9.05
N VAL A 86 -34.90 -26.17 -8.53
CA VAL A 86 -33.71 -26.77 -9.17
C VAL A 86 -33.94 -28.25 -9.55
N TYR A 87 -34.66 -29.01 -8.72
CA TYR A 87 -34.82 -30.46 -8.89
C TYR A 87 -36.01 -30.86 -9.76
N VAL A 88 -37.04 -30.02 -9.84
CA VAL A 88 -38.30 -30.33 -10.54
C VAL A 88 -38.41 -29.64 -11.89
N SER A 89 -37.46 -28.78 -12.23
CA SER A 89 -37.50 -27.97 -13.44
C SER A 89 -36.72 -28.58 -14.59
N ALA A 90 -37.28 -28.50 -15.80
CA ALA A 90 -36.62 -28.86 -17.05
C ALA A 90 -35.80 -27.67 -17.61
N LEU A 91 -35.14 -26.90 -16.74
CA LEU A 91 -34.34 -25.74 -17.15
C LEU A 91 -33.12 -26.18 -17.97
N ASP A 92 -32.77 -25.36 -18.96
CA ASP A 92 -31.55 -25.51 -19.72
C ASP A 92 -30.31 -25.13 -18.87
N LYS A 93 -29.12 -25.36 -19.43
CA LYS A 93 -27.86 -25.14 -18.71
C LYS A 93 -27.66 -23.67 -18.29
N PRO A 94 -27.92 -22.66 -19.15
CA PRO A 94 -27.89 -21.25 -18.76
C PRO A 94 -28.84 -20.90 -17.60
N GLN A 95 -30.12 -21.30 -17.67
CA GLN A 95 -31.10 -20.97 -16.63
C GLN A 95 -30.80 -21.68 -15.31
N LYS A 96 -30.28 -22.90 -15.34
CA LYS A 96 -29.79 -23.60 -14.13
C LYS A 96 -28.65 -22.86 -13.45
N LYS A 97 -27.70 -22.34 -14.24
CA LYS A 97 -26.59 -21.53 -13.70
C LYS A 97 -27.11 -20.25 -13.08
N LEU A 98 -28.07 -19.59 -13.72
CA LEU A 98 -28.68 -18.37 -13.22
C LEU A 98 -29.43 -18.61 -11.91
N LEU A 99 -30.25 -19.66 -11.85
CA LEU A 99 -30.95 -20.09 -10.64
C LEU A 99 -29.99 -20.41 -9.49
N ALA A 100 -28.89 -21.13 -9.75
CA ALA A 100 -27.87 -21.41 -8.75
C ALA A 100 -27.24 -20.11 -8.21
N GLY A 101 -26.96 -19.15 -9.09
CA GLY A 101 -26.46 -17.84 -8.69
C GLY A 101 -27.44 -17.03 -7.85
N LEU A 102 -28.75 -17.09 -8.14
CA LEU A 102 -29.78 -16.44 -7.32
C LEU A 102 -29.87 -17.03 -5.90
N ILE A 103 -29.53 -18.31 -5.73
CA ILE A 103 -29.51 -19.00 -4.44
C ILE A 103 -28.24 -18.65 -3.66
N ASP A 104 -27.09 -18.65 -4.33
CA ASP A 104 -25.78 -18.48 -3.68
C ASP A 104 -25.40 -17.00 -3.47
N ASN A 105 -25.38 -16.21 -4.54
CA ASN A 105 -25.05 -14.79 -4.50
C ASN A 105 -25.90 -13.98 -5.50
N PRO A 106 -27.14 -13.62 -5.14
CA PRO A 106 -28.07 -12.92 -6.03
C PRO A 106 -27.53 -11.58 -6.54
N TYR A 107 -26.67 -10.89 -5.77
CA TYR A 107 -26.04 -9.64 -6.20
C TYR A 107 -25.26 -9.79 -7.51
N ASP A 108 -24.54 -10.90 -7.70
CA ASP A 108 -23.63 -11.07 -8.84
C ASP A 108 -24.38 -11.40 -10.15
N VAL A 109 -25.62 -11.89 -10.04
CA VAL A 109 -26.42 -12.30 -11.21
C VAL A 109 -27.48 -11.29 -11.62
N LEU A 110 -27.83 -10.35 -10.73
CA LEU A 110 -28.78 -9.27 -10.99
C LEU A 110 -28.17 -8.23 -11.94
N THR A 111 -28.41 -8.42 -13.22
CA THR A 111 -27.96 -7.54 -14.31
C THR A 111 -29.13 -7.24 -15.24
N GLU A 112 -29.05 -6.15 -16.02
CA GLU A 112 -30.05 -5.82 -17.05
C GLU A 112 -30.24 -6.99 -18.04
N THR A 113 -29.13 -7.63 -18.46
CA THR A 113 -29.16 -8.75 -19.39
C THR A 113 -29.94 -9.94 -18.83
N ASN A 114 -29.74 -10.25 -17.55
CA ASN A 114 -30.39 -11.41 -16.92
C ASN A 114 -31.80 -11.10 -16.39
N LYS A 115 -32.23 -9.83 -16.38
CA LYS A 115 -33.47 -9.39 -15.72
C LYS A 115 -34.68 -10.22 -16.14
N ASN A 116 -34.91 -10.35 -17.45
CA ASN A 116 -36.08 -11.06 -17.98
C ASN A 116 -36.04 -12.55 -17.64
N ASP A 117 -34.85 -13.17 -17.74
CA ASP A 117 -34.66 -14.58 -17.39
C ASP A 117 -34.88 -14.82 -15.89
N ILE A 118 -34.40 -13.92 -15.03
CA ILE A 118 -34.64 -13.97 -13.57
C ILE A 118 -36.14 -13.84 -13.29
N ALA A 119 -36.82 -12.87 -13.90
CA ALA A 119 -38.26 -12.68 -13.73
C ALA A 119 -39.03 -13.94 -14.17
N GLN A 120 -38.69 -14.53 -15.31
CA GLN A 120 -39.28 -15.77 -15.80
C GLN A 120 -39.03 -16.95 -14.84
N ILE A 121 -37.84 -17.07 -14.28
CA ILE A 121 -37.52 -18.08 -13.25
C ILE A 121 -38.42 -17.88 -12.02
N LEU A 122 -38.52 -16.66 -11.50
CA LEU A 122 -39.34 -16.37 -10.32
C LEU A 122 -40.84 -16.65 -10.58
N GLU A 123 -41.37 -16.28 -11.74
CA GLU A 123 -42.73 -16.62 -12.15
C GLU A 123 -42.95 -18.12 -12.29
N SER A 124 -41.96 -18.85 -12.83
CA SER A 124 -42.07 -20.30 -13.00
C SER A 124 -42.02 -21.02 -11.65
N VAL A 125 -41.22 -20.54 -10.71
CA VAL A 125 -41.20 -21.03 -9.33
C VAL A 125 -42.55 -20.77 -8.66
N ARG A 126 -43.10 -19.56 -8.83
CA ARG A 126 -44.43 -19.19 -8.31
C ARG A 126 -45.53 -20.12 -8.84
N LYS A 127 -45.60 -20.33 -10.15
CA LYS A 127 -46.52 -21.29 -10.81
C LYS A 127 -46.28 -22.74 -10.36
N GLY A 128 -45.02 -23.09 -10.10
CA GLY A 128 -44.63 -24.38 -9.55
C GLY A 128 -45.20 -24.62 -8.15
N ILE A 129 -45.21 -23.58 -7.31
CA ILE A 129 -45.83 -23.62 -5.99
C ILE A 129 -47.35 -23.75 -6.11
N GLU A 130 -47.98 -22.94 -6.96
CA GLU A 130 -49.45 -22.96 -7.18
C GLU A 130 -49.95 -24.32 -7.68
N SER A 131 -49.21 -24.95 -8.59
CA SER A 131 -49.52 -26.28 -9.13
C SER A 131 -49.20 -27.43 -8.17
N GLY A 132 -48.51 -27.17 -7.06
CA GLY A 132 -48.05 -28.20 -6.13
C GLY A 132 -46.80 -28.96 -6.58
N SER A 133 -46.24 -28.66 -7.76
CA SER A 133 -44.98 -29.26 -8.24
C SER A 133 -43.76 -28.83 -7.42
N VAL A 134 -43.80 -27.64 -6.81
CA VAL A 134 -42.81 -27.15 -5.84
C VAL A 134 -43.42 -27.17 -4.44
N SER A 135 -43.09 -28.21 -3.67
CA SER A 135 -43.61 -28.38 -2.31
C SER A 135 -43.01 -27.37 -1.32
N VAL A 136 -43.83 -26.49 -0.75
CA VAL A 136 -43.45 -25.56 0.33
C VAL A 136 -44.29 -25.80 1.58
N LYS A 137 -43.85 -25.28 2.73
CA LYS A 137 -44.58 -25.43 4.00
C LYS A 137 -45.83 -24.55 4.06
N ASP A 138 -45.71 -23.34 3.53
CA ASP A 138 -46.77 -22.32 3.51
C ASP A 138 -46.84 -21.76 2.09
N VAL A 139 -47.87 -22.18 1.36
CA VAL A 139 -48.09 -21.86 -0.05
C VAL A 139 -48.33 -20.36 -0.22
N SER A 140 -49.31 -19.82 0.51
CA SER A 140 -49.70 -18.41 0.44
C SER A 140 -48.54 -17.48 0.78
N LYS A 141 -47.79 -17.77 1.84
CA LYS A 141 -46.62 -16.98 2.22
C LYS A 141 -45.52 -17.02 1.17
N SER A 142 -45.22 -18.21 0.62
CA SER A 142 -44.15 -18.35 -0.38
C SER A 142 -44.48 -17.59 -1.67
N ILE A 143 -45.74 -17.66 -2.13
CA ILE A 143 -46.22 -16.90 -3.29
C ILE A 143 -46.11 -15.40 -3.01
N SER A 144 -46.61 -14.94 -1.86
CA SER A 144 -46.54 -13.52 -1.48
C SER A 144 -45.11 -12.98 -1.41
N GLN A 145 -44.15 -13.77 -0.95
CA GLN A 145 -42.74 -13.38 -0.91
C GLN A 145 -42.11 -13.26 -2.31
N ILE A 146 -42.53 -14.11 -3.27
CA ILE A 146 -42.11 -13.98 -4.67
C ILE A 146 -42.75 -12.75 -5.31
N ASP A 147 -44.04 -12.52 -5.07
CA ASP A 147 -44.78 -11.34 -5.53
C ASP A 147 -44.22 -10.03 -4.94
N GLU A 148 -43.64 -10.08 -3.74
CA GLU A 148 -42.89 -8.96 -3.13
C GLU A 148 -41.53 -8.73 -3.82
N THR A 149 -40.89 -9.80 -4.32
CA THR A 149 -39.51 -9.76 -4.85
C THR A 149 -39.47 -9.33 -6.31
N LEU A 150 -40.38 -9.83 -7.15
CA LEU A 150 -40.48 -9.52 -8.58
C LEU A 150 -40.42 -7.99 -8.88
N PRO A 151 -41.26 -7.13 -8.28
CA PRO A 151 -41.25 -5.70 -8.58
C PRO A 151 -39.99 -4.98 -8.06
N LYS A 152 -39.21 -5.59 -7.15
CA LYS A 152 -37.99 -4.99 -6.61
C LYS A 152 -36.76 -5.22 -7.50
N LEU A 153 -36.82 -6.15 -8.46
CA LEU A 153 -35.69 -6.47 -9.34
C LEU A 153 -35.11 -5.23 -10.03
N ASP A 154 -35.97 -4.35 -10.55
CA ASP A 154 -35.55 -3.12 -11.21
C ASP A 154 -34.79 -2.18 -10.28
N ASN A 155 -35.27 -2.06 -9.04
CA ASN A 155 -34.60 -1.25 -8.05
C ASN A 155 -33.23 -1.83 -7.67
N PHE A 156 -33.14 -3.15 -7.49
CA PHE A 156 -31.87 -3.81 -7.18
C PHE A 156 -30.85 -3.67 -8.30
N ILE A 157 -31.24 -3.92 -9.55
CA ILE A 157 -30.36 -3.77 -10.70
C ILE A 157 -29.92 -2.31 -10.83
N LYS A 158 -30.83 -1.34 -10.66
CA LYS A 158 -30.50 0.09 -10.67
C LYS A 158 -29.50 0.46 -9.59
N GLN A 159 -29.65 -0.06 -8.36
CA GLN A 159 -28.70 0.19 -7.28
C GLN A 159 -27.30 -0.35 -7.62
N ILE A 160 -27.21 -1.58 -8.15
CA ILE A 160 -25.95 -2.18 -8.59
C ILE A 160 -25.28 -1.33 -9.68
N ILE A 161 -26.02 -0.93 -10.71
CA ILE A 161 -25.49 -0.12 -11.81
C ILE A 161 -25.00 1.25 -11.33
N THR A 162 -25.77 1.91 -10.46
CA THR A 162 -25.36 3.21 -9.89
C THR A 162 -24.08 3.07 -9.07
N TYR A 163 -23.97 2.00 -8.28
CA TYR A 163 -22.77 1.68 -7.53
C TYR A 163 -21.57 1.46 -8.45
N ASP A 164 -21.70 0.59 -9.47
CA ASP A 164 -20.61 0.24 -10.39
C ASP A 164 -20.13 1.46 -11.19
N LYS A 165 -21.05 2.32 -11.63
CA LYS A 165 -20.72 3.59 -12.30
C LYS A 165 -19.94 4.52 -11.38
N SER A 166 -20.38 4.67 -10.13
CA SER A 166 -19.72 5.53 -9.15
C SER A 166 -18.32 5.02 -8.80
N LYS A 167 -18.19 3.70 -8.64
CA LYS A 167 -16.90 3.03 -8.43
C LYS A 167 -15.94 3.26 -9.59
N ASN A 168 -16.39 3.02 -10.82
CA ASN A 168 -15.56 3.17 -12.01
C ASN A 168 -15.13 4.63 -12.23
N ASP A 169 -16.03 5.60 -12.02
CA ASP A 169 -15.69 7.03 -12.12
C ASP A 169 -14.60 7.43 -11.12
N ILE A 170 -14.66 6.93 -9.88
CA ILE A 170 -13.62 7.17 -8.87
C ILE A 170 -12.31 6.45 -9.22
N GLU A 171 -12.35 5.21 -9.70
CA GLU A 171 -11.16 4.46 -10.13
C GLU A 171 -10.43 5.14 -11.29
N VAL A 172 -11.18 5.67 -12.26
CA VAL A 172 -10.62 6.48 -13.35
C VAL A 172 -9.96 7.75 -12.80
N LYS A 173 -10.62 8.46 -11.88
CA LYS A 173 -10.07 9.67 -11.25
C LYS A 173 -8.81 9.39 -10.41
N LEU A 174 -8.75 8.25 -9.72
CA LEU A 174 -7.57 7.83 -8.97
C LEU A 174 -6.38 7.53 -9.88
N SER A 175 -6.63 6.98 -11.07
CA SER A 175 -5.59 6.64 -12.05
C SER A 175 -4.90 7.87 -12.67
N ASN A 176 -5.49 9.06 -12.51
CA ASN A 176 -4.92 10.31 -13.03
C ASN A 176 -3.78 10.86 -12.16
N PHE A 177 -3.59 10.35 -10.94
CA PHE A 177 -2.49 10.75 -10.08
C PHE A 177 -1.31 9.79 -10.24
N ASP A 178 -0.13 10.33 -10.55
CA ASP A 178 1.10 9.56 -10.63
C ASP A 178 1.67 9.29 -9.23
N ASP A 179 1.16 8.26 -8.58
CA ASP A 179 1.63 7.81 -7.26
C ASP A 179 3.07 7.25 -7.33
N GLU A 180 3.51 6.75 -8.49
CA GLU A 180 4.86 6.20 -8.64
C GLU A 180 5.92 7.30 -8.59
N GLN A 181 5.66 8.46 -9.19
CA GLN A 181 6.54 9.61 -9.07
C GLN A 181 6.71 10.05 -7.61
N LEU A 182 5.60 10.14 -6.86
CA LEU A 182 5.66 10.51 -5.44
C LEU A 182 6.46 9.49 -4.62
N ARG A 183 6.19 8.19 -4.83
CA ARG A 183 6.91 7.09 -4.14
C ARG A 183 8.40 7.08 -4.47
N LEU A 184 8.78 7.40 -5.70
CA LEU A 184 10.17 7.51 -6.12
C LEU A 184 10.88 8.65 -5.38
N GLU A 185 10.28 9.84 -5.31
CA GLU A 185 10.82 10.99 -4.59
C GLU A 185 10.96 10.69 -3.08
N GLU A 186 9.96 10.06 -2.46
CA GLU A 186 10.02 9.64 -1.05
C GLU A 186 11.12 8.61 -0.79
N SER A 187 11.30 7.65 -1.69
CA SER A 187 12.37 6.65 -1.62
C SER A 187 13.76 7.28 -1.76
N ASN A 188 13.91 8.21 -2.71
CA ASN A 188 15.15 8.98 -2.90
C ASN A 188 15.48 9.81 -1.66
N LEU A 189 14.49 10.48 -1.06
CA LEU A 189 14.66 11.21 0.19
C LEU A 189 15.14 10.28 1.32
N ALA A 190 14.49 9.15 1.52
CA ALA A 190 14.86 8.19 2.56
C ALA A 190 16.28 7.63 2.37
N ARG A 191 16.68 7.40 1.11
CA ARG A 191 18.04 6.99 0.75
C ARG A 191 19.05 8.08 1.08
N SER A 192 18.85 9.30 0.61
CA SER A 192 19.77 10.43 0.86
C SER A 192 19.91 10.72 2.36
N GLN A 193 18.84 10.58 3.14
CA GLN A 193 18.89 10.71 4.60
C GLN A 193 19.75 9.62 5.26
N ARG A 194 19.63 8.37 4.80
CA ARG A 194 20.48 7.27 5.28
C ARG A 194 21.94 7.49 4.93
N ASP A 195 22.22 7.83 3.67
CA ASP A 195 23.58 8.08 3.18
C ASP A 195 24.22 9.25 3.95
N LYS A 196 23.43 10.25 4.35
CA LYS A 196 23.89 11.36 5.20
C LYS A 196 24.25 10.88 6.60
N LEU A 197 23.44 10.05 7.25
CA LEU A 197 23.73 9.49 8.58
C LEU A 197 24.99 8.61 8.56
N ASP A 198 25.20 7.86 7.48
CA ASP A 198 26.40 7.06 7.27
C ASP A 198 27.64 7.96 7.11
N ALA A 199 27.52 9.05 6.35
CA ALA A 199 28.58 10.05 6.22
C ALA A 199 28.91 10.72 7.56
N GLU A 200 27.90 11.12 8.35
CA GLU A 200 28.07 11.68 9.70
C GLU A 200 28.78 10.69 10.64
N SER A 201 28.40 9.41 10.59
CA SER A 201 29.05 8.36 11.39
C SER A 201 30.50 8.14 10.97
N LYS A 202 30.78 8.18 9.66
CA LYS A 202 32.15 8.06 9.13
C LYS A 202 33.03 9.23 9.55
N ILE A 203 32.52 10.46 9.52
CA ILE A 203 33.25 11.65 10.01
C ILE A 203 33.62 11.47 11.48
N LYS A 204 32.68 11.05 12.33
CA LYS A 204 32.96 10.79 13.76
C LYS A 204 34.03 9.71 13.98
N LEU A 205 34.04 8.67 13.15
CA LEU A 205 35.06 7.62 13.22
C LEU A 205 36.44 8.18 12.84
N LEU A 206 36.52 8.94 11.74
CA LEU A 206 37.75 9.60 11.29
C LEU A 206 38.28 10.57 12.35
N ASP A 207 37.43 11.39 12.96
CA ASP A 207 37.80 12.27 14.08
C ASP A 207 38.43 11.50 15.24
N SER A 208 37.85 10.34 15.59
CA SER A 208 38.38 9.49 16.65
C SER A 208 39.75 8.90 16.29
N GLU A 209 39.96 8.52 15.03
CA GLU A 209 41.21 7.95 14.53
C GLU A 209 42.31 8.99 14.45
N ILE A 210 41.99 10.20 13.96
CA ILE A 210 42.90 11.34 13.95
C ILE A 210 43.35 11.64 15.37
N THR A 211 42.40 11.75 16.31
CA THR A 211 42.69 12.03 17.74
C THR A 211 43.63 10.97 18.32
N LYS A 212 43.33 9.68 18.15
CA LYS A 212 44.19 8.57 18.61
C LYS A 212 45.59 8.62 18.00
N THR A 213 45.69 8.93 16.71
CA THR A 213 46.96 8.99 15.99
C THR A 213 47.81 10.16 16.49
N VAL A 214 47.20 11.34 16.66
CA VAL A 214 47.86 12.53 17.21
C VAL A 214 48.35 12.28 18.64
N GLU A 215 47.53 11.67 19.51
CA GLU A 215 47.91 11.33 20.89
C GLU A 215 49.04 10.29 21.00
N SER A 216 49.22 9.46 19.96
CA SER A 216 50.29 8.45 19.92
C SER A 216 51.68 9.04 19.65
N ILE A 217 51.76 10.17 18.94
CA ILE A 217 53.02 10.80 18.51
C ILE A 217 53.92 11.15 19.72
N PRO A 218 53.43 11.85 20.78
CA PRO A 218 54.24 12.12 21.96
C PRO A 218 54.76 10.85 22.65
N ARG A 219 53.98 9.77 22.67
CA ARG A 219 54.39 8.49 23.26
C ARG A 219 55.53 7.87 22.46
N HIS A 220 55.44 7.89 21.13
CA HIS A 220 56.51 7.40 20.25
C HIS A 220 57.79 8.25 20.38
N ILE A 221 57.66 9.58 20.48
CA ILE A 221 58.80 10.47 20.69
C ILE A 221 59.51 10.14 22.01
N LYS A 222 58.78 10.07 23.13
CA LYS A 222 59.34 9.71 24.44
C LYS A 222 60.02 8.34 24.43
N SER A 223 59.44 7.36 23.75
CA SER A 223 60.03 6.03 23.61
C SER A 223 61.35 6.07 22.84
N ILE A 224 61.42 6.82 21.73
CA ILE A 224 62.66 6.98 20.96
C ILE A 224 63.72 7.74 21.79
N GLU A 225 63.35 8.83 22.47
CA GLU A 225 64.25 9.57 23.38
C GLU A 225 64.83 8.65 24.46
N SER A 226 63.99 7.82 25.10
CA SER A 226 64.42 6.88 26.13
C SER A 226 65.43 5.86 25.58
N ILE A 227 65.16 5.29 24.39
CA ILE A 227 66.07 4.32 23.76
C ILE A 227 67.40 5.00 23.42
N LEU A 228 67.38 6.19 22.81
CA LEU A 228 68.59 6.94 22.46
C LEU A 228 69.45 7.28 23.69
N ASN A 229 68.81 7.64 24.81
CA ASN A 229 69.50 7.94 26.06
C ASN A 229 70.05 6.69 26.77
N GLN A 230 69.51 5.50 26.50
CA GLN A 230 70.04 4.23 27.05
C GLN A 230 71.29 3.74 26.32
N ILE A 231 71.42 4.02 25.03
CA ILE A 231 72.48 3.48 24.17
C ILE A 231 73.64 4.45 23.93
N SER A 232 73.61 5.65 24.52
CA SER A 232 74.60 6.70 24.27
C SER A 232 75.03 7.40 25.55
N ALA A 233 76.28 7.88 25.56
CA ALA A 233 76.84 8.71 26.63
C ALA A 233 76.37 10.19 26.56
N VAL A 234 75.61 10.55 25.52
CA VAL A 234 75.09 11.91 25.31
C VAL A 234 73.58 11.93 25.50
N GLN A 235 73.08 12.94 26.20
CA GLN A 235 71.64 13.12 26.42
C GLN A 235 70.95 13.70 25.18
N TYR A 236 70.07 12.94 24.56
CA TYR A 236 69.22 13.35 23.45
C TYR A 236 67.87 13.89 23.94
N LYS A 237 67.45 14.98 23.31
CA LYS A 237 66.10 15.56 23.41
C LYS A 237 65.59 15.84 22.01
N ILE A 238 64.51 15.20 21.60
CA ILE A 238 63.89 15.37 20.29
C ILE A 238 63.02 16.62 20.35
N LYS A 239 63.40 17.67 19.61
CA LYS A 239 62.57 18.87 19.48
C LYS A 239 61.27 18.52 18.76
N GLN A 240 60.15 18.92 19.36
CA GLN A 240 58.85 18.98 18.70
C GLN A 240 58.78 20.33 18.00
N SER A 241 58.81 20.30 16.67
CA SER A 241 58.56 21.43 15.78
C SER A 241 57.23 21.18 15.10
#